data_AF-A0A554VQ97-F1
#
_entry.id   AF-A0A554VQ97-F1
#
_cell.length_a   1.000
_cell.length_b   1.000
_cell.length_c   1.000
_cell.angle_alpha   90.00
_cell.angle_beta   90.00
_cell.angle_gamma   90.00
#
_symmetry.space_group_name_H-M   'P 1'
#
loop_
_entity.id
_entity.type
_entity.pdbx_description
1 polymer ?
#
loop_
_entity_poly.entity_id
_entity_poly.type
_entity_poly.pdbx_seq_one_letter_code
_entity_poly.pdbx_strand_id
1 'polypeptide(L)'
;MEEQYKNDIQHLVKEAGLESPSANFMNNIMKEIEVSSQKSLNYTPLISKKTWLIVALVIVSILGILLLLSDNEVSILHTIDFSFLKVIDLDNPFSDFTLHKTTLYGILFLALLFFVQIPILKRRIDSSF
;
A
#
# COMPACT_ATOMS: atom_id res chain seq x y z
N MET A 1 9.22 25.21 -57.20
CA MET A 1 10.07 25.62 -56.05
C MET A 1 10.26 24.48 -55.05
N GLU A 2 9.25 23.67 -54.73
CA GLU A 2 9.35 22.57 -53.74
C GLU A 2 10.23 21.38 -54.18
N GLU A 3 10.22 21.02 -55.47
CA GLU A 3 11.06 19.91 -55.98
C GLU A 3 12.56 20.17 -55.87
N GLN A 4 12.97 21.44 -55.99
CA GLN A 4 14.38 21.82 -55.90
C GLN A 4 14.91 21.63 -54.46
N TYR A 5 14.13 22.04 -53.45
CA TYR A 5 14.47 21.83 -52.04
C TYR A 5 14.61 20.35 -51.68
N LYS A 6 13.73 19.49 -52.21
CA LYS A 6 13.78 18.05 -51.94
C LYS A 6 15.06 17.43 -52.52
N ASN A 7 15.45 17.85 -53.71
CA ASN A 7 16.68 17.38 -54.35
C ASN A 7 17.93 17.88 -53.61
N ASP A 8 17.92 19.13 -53.13
CA ASP A 8 19.02 19.68 -52.33
C ASP A 8 19.18 18.92 -51.01
N ILE A 9 18.08 18.63 -50.30
CA ILE A 9 18.12 17.83 -49.06
C ILE A 9 18.63 16.40 -49.33
N GLN A 10 18.20 15.77 -50.43
CA GLN A 10 18.70 14.44 -50.80
C GLN A 10 20.19 14.46 -51.13
N HIS A 11 20.68 15.52 -51.79
CA HIS A 11 22.10 15.68 -52.07
C HIS A 11 22.89 15.85 -50.77
N LEU A 12 22.44 16.72 -49.87
CA LEU A 12 23.08 16.98 -48.58
C LEU A 12 23.14 15.72 -47.69
N VAL A 13 22.06 14.94 -47.63
CA VAL A 13 22.02 13.67 -46.88
C VAL A 13 22.93 12.62 -47.50
N LYS A 14 23.05 12.59 -48.83
CA LYS A 14 23.92 11.65 -49.54
C LYS A 14 25.40 12.02 -49.41
N GLU A 15 25.70 13.31 -49.38
CA GLU A 15 27.05 13.89 -49.26
C GLU A 15 27.58 13.80 -47.82
N ALA A 16 26.69 13.92 -46.82
CA ALA A 16 27.02 13.68 -45.42
C ALA A 16 27.41 12.23 -45.11
N GLY A 17 27.09 11.28 -46.00
CA GLY A 17 27.33 9.86 -45.80
C GLY A 17 26.46 9.26 -44.69
N LEU A 18 26.25 7.95 -44.76
CA LEU A 18 25.72 7.21 -43.62
C LEU A 18 26.91 6.97 -42.68
N GLU A 19 27.06 7.82 -41.66
CA GLU A 19 27.92 7.53 -40.51
C GLU A 19 27.47 6.18 -39.93
N SER A 20 28.18 5.11 -40.29
CA SER A 20 27.86 3.79 -39.75
C SER A 20 28.16 3.84 -38.27
N PRO A 21 27.18 3.55 -37.40
CA PRO A 21 27.45 3.47 -35.97
C PRO A 21 28.58 2.46 -35.74
N SER A 22 29.36 2.70 -34.68
CA SER A 22 30.43 1.78 -34.31
C SER A 22 29.89 0.35 -34.20
N ALA A 23 30.69 -0.66 -34.52
CA ALA A 23 30.28 -2.07 -34.49
C ALA A 23 29.69 -2.50 -33.12
N ASN A 24 30.06 -1.79 -32.05
CA ASN A 24 29.61 -2.05 -30.68
C ASN A 24 28.44 -1.18 -30.21
N PHE A 25 27.89 -0.31 -31.07
CA PHE A 25 26.84 0.63 -30.70
C PHE A 25 25.60 -0.08 -30.13
N MET A 26 25.11 -1.11 -30.82
CA MET A 26 23.96 -1.87 -30.36
C MET A 26 24.26 -2.63 -29.07
N ASN A 27 25.46 -3.19 -28.93
CA ASN A 27 25.88 -3.85 -27.69
C ASN A 27 25.96 -2.87 -26.51
N ASN A 28 26.45 -1.65 -26.73
CA ASN A 28 26.52 -0.64 -25.69
C ASN A 28 25.12 -0.16 -25.26
N ILE A 29 24.22 0.02 -26.22
CA ILE A 29 22.82 0.35 -25.94
C ILE A 29 22.13 -0.79 -25.20
N MET A 30 22.24 -2.03 -25.68
CA MET A 30 21.62 -3.18 -25.05
C MET A 30 22.14 -3.38 -23.62
N LYS A 31 23.45 -3.19 -23.40
CA LYS A 31 24.07 -3.25 -22.07
C LYS A 31 23.53 -2.18 -21.12
N GLU A 32 23.36 -0.94 -21.59
CA GLU A 32 22.79 0.14 -20.77
C GLU A 32 21.31 -0.10 -20.47
N ILE A 33 20.55 -0.59 -21.46
CA ILE A 33 19.13 -0.95 -21.30
C ILE A 33 18.99 -2.10 -20.30
N GLU A 34 19.80 -3.15 -20.40
CA GLU A 34 19.80 -4.28 -19.47
C GLU A 34 20.14 -3.83 -18.06
N VAL A 35 21.18 -3.00 -17.86
CA VAL A 35 21.52 -2.43 -16.55
C VAL A 35 20.36 -1.58 -15.99
N SER A 36 19.67 -0.81 -16.84
CA SER A 36 18.51 -0.02 -16.43
C SER A 36 17.27 -0.87 -16.12
N SER A 37 17.05 -1.96 -16.88
CA SER A 37 15.92 -2.89 -16.71
C SER A 37 16.13 -3.83 -15.52
N GLN A 38 17.38 -4.07 -15.15
CA GLN A 38 17.78 -4.86 -13.99
C GLN A 38 17.77 -4.06 -12.69
N LYS A 39 17.43 -2.76 -12.77
CA LYS A 39 16.85 -1.99 -11.67
C LYS A 39 15.46 -2.56 -11.37
N SER A 40 15.49 -3.80 -10.89
CA SER A 40 14.36 -4.59 -10.47
C SER A 40 13.40 -3.67 -9.72
N LEU A 41 12.17 -3.62 -10.20
CA LEU A 41 11.06 -3.14 -9.41
C LEU A 41 11.04 -4.03 -8.17
N ASN A 42 11.74 -3.58 -7.13
CA ASN A 42 11.80 -4.27 -5.87
C ASN A 42 10.38 -4.20 -5.34
N TYR A 43 9.62 -5.27 -5.58
CA TYR A 43 8.30 -5.47 -5.03
C TYR A 43 8.45 -5.57 -3.53
N THR A 44 8.51 -4.41 -2.88
CA THR A 44 8.52 -4.33 -1.44
C THR A 44 7.12 -4.77 -0.99
N PRO A 45 7.02 -5.83 -0.17
CA PRO A 45 5.71 -6.23 0.33
C PRO A 45 5.12 -5.06 1.11
N LEU A 46 3.94 -4.60 0.69
CA LEU A 46 3.26 -3.41 1.25
C LEU A 46 3.11 -3.43 2.78
N ILE A 47 3.10 -4.64 3.34
CA ILE A 47 3.11 -4.93 4.77
C ILE A 47 4.25 -5.91 5.02
N SER A 48 5.16 -5.54 5.92
CA SER A 48 6.25 -6.42 6.34
C SER A 48 5.70 -7.68 7.02
N LYS A 49 6.39 -8.82 6.88
CA LYS A 49 6.02 -10.08 7.55
C LYS A 49 5.84 -9.92 9.07
N LYS A 50 6.61 -9.00 9.68
CA LYS A 50 6.50 -8.66 11.11
C LYS A 50 5.16 -8.00 11.45
N THR A 51 4.71 -7.08 10.61
CA THR A 51 3.43 -6.39 10.78
C THR A 51 2.27 -7.37 10.67
N TRP A 52 2.33 -8.34 9.76
CA TRP A 52 1.34 -9.43 9.68
C TRP A 52 1.22 -10.26 10.96
N LEU A 53 2.35 -10.53 11.63
CA LEU A 53 2.37 -11.24 12.91
C LEU A 53 1.67 -10.41 14.01
N ILE A 54 1.96 -9.12 14.09
CA ILE A 54 1.32 -8.21 15.06
C ILE A 54 -0.21 -8.19 14.87
N VAL A 55 -0.66 -8.15 13.62
CA VAL A 55 -2.08 -8.16 13.28
C VAL A 55 -2.75 -9.46 13.72
N ALA A 56 -2.12 -10.60 13.40
CA ALA A 56 -2.64 -11.90 13.82
C ALA A 56 -2.72 -12.00 15.34
N LEU A 57 -1.71 -11.51 16.06
CA LEU A 57 -1.69 -11.48 17.52
C LEU A 57 -2.84 -10.64 18.09
N VAL A 58 -3.09 -9.45 17.54
CA VAL A 58 -4.18 -8.57 17.98
C VAL A 58 -5.54 -9.25 17.77
N ILE A 59 -5.74 -9.88 16.60
CA ILE A 59 -7.00 -10.59 16.30
C ILE A 59 -7.20 -11.76 17.28
N VAL A 60 -6.18 -12.58 17.49
CA VAL A 60 -6.26 -13.73 18.41
C VAL A 60 -6.52 -13.28 19.84
N SER A 61 -5.87 -12.20 20.29
CA SER A 61 -6.07 -11.63 21.62
C SER A 61 -7.52 -11.17 21.81
N ILE A 62 -8.07 -10.45 20.85
CA ILE A 62 -9.46 -9.96 20.94
C ILE A 62 -10.45 -11.13 20.94
N LEU A 63 -10.26 -12.12 20.07
CA LEU A 63 -11.11 -13.32 20.03
C LEU A 63 -11.02 -14.12 21.33
N GLY A 64 -9.82 -14.25 21.92
CA GLY A 64 -9.60 -14.93 23.19
C GLY A 64 -10.34 -14.25 24.35
N ILE A 65 -10.23 -12.91 24.45
CA ILE A 65 -10.94 -12.12 25.46
C ILE A 65 -12.46 -12.29 25.32
N LEU A 66 -12.94 -12.31 24.08
CA LEU A 66 -14.36 -12.41 23.78
C LEU A 66 -14.97 -13.78 24.13
N LEU A 67 -14.19 -14.86 23.98
CA LEU A 67 -14.60 -16.21 24.38
C LEU A 67 -14.63 -16.41 25.90
N LEU A 68 -13.80 -15.68 26.65
CA LEU A 68 -13.74 -15.73 28.11
C LEU A 68 -14.88 -14.94 28.78
N LEU A 69 -15.53 -14.02 28.06
CA LEU A 69 -16.68 -13.28 28.57
C LEU A 69 -17.98 -14.09 28.39
N SER A 70 -18.40 -14.78 29.45
CA SER A 70 -19.60 -15.63 29.47
C SER A 70 -20.92 -14.84 29.63
N ASP A 71 -20.91 -13.65 30.21
CA ASP A 71 -22.14 -12.94 30.60
C ASP A 71 -22.71 -12.08 29.47
N ASN A 72 -24.00 -12.24 29.18
CA ASN A 72 -24.81 -11.58 28.16
C ASN A 72 -24.72 -10.04 28.15
N GLU A 73 -24.33 -9.44 29.27
CA GLU A 73 -23.96 -8.02 29.36
C GLU A 73 -22.46 -7.89 29.56
N VAL A 74 -21.82 -7.18 28.63
CA VAL A 74 -20.37 -7.10 28.56
C VAL A 74 -19.95 -5.68 28.94
N SER A 75 -19.73 -5.47 30.23
CA SER A 75 -19.26 -4.19 30.81
C SER A 75 -17.73 -4.02 30.69
N ILE A 76 -17.17 -4.40 29.53
CA ILE A 76 -15.77 -4.11 29.18
C ILE A 76 -15.51 -2.61 29.09
N LEU A 77 -16.50 -1.80 28.69
CA LEU A 77 -16.32 -0.35 28.62
C LEU A 77 -16.09 0.29 30.00
N HIS A 78 -16.63 -0.30 31.07
CA HIS A 78 -16.39 0.20 32.43
C HIS A 78 -15.07 -0.33 33.03
N THR A 79 -14.55 -1.45 32.50
CA THR A 79 -13.33 -2.11 33.00
C THR A 79 -12.07 -1.65 32.24
N ILE A 80 -12.22 -1.19 31.00
CA ILE A 80 -11.15 -0.56 30.24
C ILE A 80 -10.92 0.81 30.86
N ASP A 81 -9.80 0.97 31.56
CA ASP A 81 -9.39 2.24 32.15
C ASP A 81 -9.02 3.21 31.02
N PHE A 82 -9.98 4.06 30.63
CA PHE A 82 -9.81 5.15 29.67
C PHE A 82 -9.01 6.33 30.25
N SER A 83 -8.15 6.10 31.25
CA SER A 83 -7.26 7.10 31.85
C SER A 83 -6.43 7.88 30.80
N PHE A 84 -6.17 7.28 29.63
CA PHE A 84 -5.53 7.98 28.50
C PHE A 84 -6.40 9.09 27.86
N LEU A 85 -7.73 9.01 27.94
CA LEU A 85 -8.67 10.07 27.50
C LEU A 85 -8.75 11.22 28.51
N LYS A 86 -8.38 10.97 29.77
CA LYS A 86 -8.33 11.96 30.85
C LYS A 86 -7.23 13.01 30.63
N VAL A 87 -6.19 12.66 29.87
CA VAL A 87 -5.15 13.59 29.39
C VAL A 87 -5.74 14.67 28.47
N ILE A 88 -6.93 14.44 27.92
CA ILE A 88 -7.60 15.28 26.92
C ILE A 88 -8.85 15.98 27.50
N ASP A 89 -9.06 15.94 28.84
CA ASP A 89 -10.24 16.48 29.54
C ASP A 89 -11.59 16.07 28.92
N LEU A 90 -11.65 14.88 28.32
CA LEU A 90 -12.89 14.32 27.82
C LEU A 90 -13.51 13.46 28.93
N ASP A 91 -14.47 14.00 29.68
CA ASP A 91 -15.30 13.21 30.59
C ASP A 91 -15.89 12.03 29.80
N ASN A 92 -15.61 10.80 30.25
CA ASN A 92 -15.93 9.56 29.54
C ASN A 92 -17.42 9.51 29.19
N PRO A 93 -17.85 9.85 27.95
CA PRO A 93 -19.26 10.02 27.63
C PRO A 93 -19.97 8.67 27.45
N PHE A 94 -19.22 7.57 27.63
CA PHE A 94 -19.66 6.20 27.45
C PHE A 94 -19.73 5.42 28.78
N SER A 95 -19.59 6.09 29.94
CA SER A 95 -19.61 5.43 31.27
C SER A 95 -20.92 4.71 31.56
N ASP A 96 -22.04 5.29 31.11
CA ASP A 96 -23.39 4.76 31.35
C ASP A 96 -23.87 3.86 30.19
N PHE A 97 -23.02 3.64 29.18
CA PHE A 97 -23.41 2.95 27.96
C PHE A 97 -23.13 1.45 28.04
N THR A 98 -24.16 0.66 28.28
CA THR A 98 -24.09 -0.81 28.27
C THR A 98 -24.26 -1.35 26.85
N LEU A 99 -23.20 -1.93 26.29
CA LEU A 99 -23.25 -2.57 24.98
C LEU A 99 -23.68 -4.03 25.07
N HIS A 100 -24.62 -4.41 24.22
CA HIS A 100 -25.00 -5.80 24.02
C HIS A 100 -23.89 -6.55 23.27
N LYS A 101 -23.68 -7.83 23.60
CA LYS A 101 -22.67 -8.70 22.95
C LYS A 101 -22.76 -8.68 21.42
N THR A 102 -23.97 -8.74 20.87
CA THR A 102 -24.22 -8.74 19.42
C THR A 102 -23.67 -7.49 18.74
N THR A 103 -23.85 -6.33 19.37
CA THR A 103 -23.29 -5.05 18.91
C THR A 103 -21.76 -5.08 18.97
N LEU A 104 -21.18 -5.62 20.03
CA LEU A 104 -19.72 -5.76 20.15
C LEU A 104 -19.13 -6.68 19.06
N TYR A 105 -19.76 -7.84 18.79
CA TYR A 105 -19.37 -8.72 17.69
C TYR A 105 -19.44 -7.98 16.34
N GLY A 106 -20.45 -7.14 16.13
CA GLY A 106 -20.60 -6.30 14.95
C GLY A 106 -19.49 -5.26 14.80
N ILE A 107 -19.16 -4.52 15.87
CA ILE A 107 -18.03 -3.57 15.88
C ILE A 107 -16.72 -4.30 15.57
N LEU A 108 -16.49 -5.46 16.19
CA LEU A 108 -15.27 -6.23 15.98
C LEU A 108 -15.14 -6.71 14.53
N PHE A 109 -16.24 -7.22 13.97
CA PHE A 109 -16.30 -7.64 12.58
C PHE A 109 -16.04 -6.46 11.63
N LEU A 110 -16.64 -5.30 11.89
CA LEU A 110 -16.41 -4.08 11.12
C LEU A 110 -14.94 -3.62 11.21
N ALA A 111 -14.33 -3.65 12.39
CA ALA A 111 -12.92 -3.31 12.59
C ALA A 111 -12.00 -4.27 11.81
N LEU A 112 -12.32 -5.57 11.79
CA LEU A 112 -11.60 -6.56 11.00
C LEU A 112 -11.73 -6.26 9.50
N LEU A 113 -12.93 -5.91 9.02
CA LEU A 113 -13.14 -5.51 7.63
C LEU A 113 -12.27 -4.29 7.26
N PHE A 114 -12.22 -3.26 8.09
CA PHE A 114 -11.33 -2.12 7.85
C PHE A 114 -9.86 -2.52 7.78
N PHE A 115 -9.44 -3.47 8.64
CA PHE A 115 -8.09 -3.98 8.62
C PHE A 115 -7.72 -4.64 7.28
N VAL A 116 -8.67 -5.32 6.65
CA VAL A 116 -8.50 -5.92 5.30
C VAL A 116 -8.63 -4.86 4.20
N GLN A 117 -9.49 -3.84 4.37
CA GLN A 117 -9.70 -2.79 3.37
C GLN A 117 -8.48 -1.88 3.21
N ILE A 118 -7.80 -1.51 4.30
CA ILE A 118 -6.61 -0.64 4.27
C ILE A 118 -5.50 -1.15 3.32
N PRO A 119 -5.04 -2.43 3.38
CA PRO A 119 -4.02 -2.93 2.46
C PRO A 119 -4.52 -3.01 1.01
N ILE A 120 -5.80 -3.30 0.78
CA ILE A 120 -6.38 -3.31 -0.57
C ILE A 120 -6.35 -1.91 -1.16
N LEU A 121 -6.76 -0.91 -0.38
CA LEU A 121 -6.76 0.49 -0.81
C LEU A 121 -5.33 1.00 -1.04
N LYS A 122 -4.41 0.67 -0.12
CA LYS A 122 -2.98 0.97 -0.25
C LYS A 122 -2.41 0.37 -1.54
N ARG A 123 -2.73 -0.89 -1.86
CA ARG A 123 -2.28 -1.56 -3.08
C ARG A 123 -2.78 -0.88 -4.34
N ARG A 124 -4.04 -0.45 -4.36
CA ARG A 124 -4.63 0.22 -5.54
C ARG A 124 -4.01 1.59 -5.79
N ILE A 125 -3.73 2.36 -4.74
CA ILE A 125 -3.11 3.68 -4.84
C ILE A 125 -1.65 3.55 -5.31
N ASP A 126 -0.89 2.61 -4.73
CA ASP A 126 0.52 2.38 -5.07
C ASP A 126 0.71 1.85 -6.50
N SER A 127 -0.29 1.12 -7.05
CA SER A 127 -0.29 0.69 -8.46
C SER A 127 -0.65 1.80 -9.45
N SER A 128 -1.11 2.96 -8.97
CA SER A 128 -1.58 4.08 -9.79
C SER A 128 -0.55 5.21 -9.92
N PHE A 129 0.65 5.05 -9.34
CA PHE A 129 1.80 5.95 -9.44
C PHE A 129 3.03 5.17 -9.93
#